data_AF-L8GBF1-F1
#
_entry.id   AF-L8GBF1-F1
#
_cell.length_a   1.000
_cell.length_b   1.000
_cell.length_c   1.000
_cell.angle_alpha   90.00
_cell.angle_beta   90.00
_cell.angle_gamma   90.00
#
_symmetry.space_group_name_H-M   'P 1'
#
loop_
_entity.id
_entity.type
_entity.pdbx_description
1 polymer ?
#
loop_
_entity_poly.entity_id
_entity_poly.type
_entity_poly.pdbx_seq_one_letter_code
_entity_poly.pdbx_strand_id
1 'polypeptide(L)'
;MAGYMLEFKRNYSPTMTQERHEMYPIGEVFAANIIESTSNDRSRDNKPRDKLEREAAQVAPPRISENFRAPVNDTTNRRCQEWTTDFVRRLVDNGVIAQTAFDIVQDKRDPPGHGIV
;
A
#
# COMPACT_ATOMS: atom_id res chain seq x y z
N MET A 1 -13.23 12.05 -13.50
CA MET A 1 -12.65 12.35 -12.17
C MET A 1 -11.15 12.07 -12.24
N ALA A 2 -10.32 13.11 -12.19
CA ALA A 2 -8.89 12.95 -12.04
C ALA A 2 -8.61 12.78 -10.53
N GLY A 3 -8.42 11.56 -10.09
CA GLY A 3 -8.19 11.24 -8.69
C GLY A 3 -7.47 9.90 -8.56
N TYR A 4 -6.56 9.82 -7.60
CA TYR A 4 -5.92 8.57 -7.22
C TYR A 4 -6.97 7.63 -6.62
N MET A 5 -6.93 6.35 -7.01
CA MET A 5 -7.83 5.32 -6.49
C MET A 5 -7.04 4.10 -6.04
N LEU A 6 -7.61 3.35 -5.10
CA LEU A 6 -7.09 2.04 -4.74
C LEU A 6 -7.31 1.07 -5.92
N GLU A 7 -6.23 0.48 -6.42
CA GLU A 7 -6.23 -0.49 -7.51
C GLU A 7 -5.58 -1.79 -7.02
N PHE A 8 -6.25 -2.91 -7.28
CA PHE A 8 -5.73 -4.26 -7.06
C PHE A 8 -5.25 -4.83 -8.38
N LYS A 9 -3.99 -5.28 -8.41
CA LYS A 9 -3.37 -5.91 -9.58
C LYS A 9 -3.24 -7.41 -9.36
N ARG A 10 -3.89 -8.22 -10.18
CA ARG A 10 -3.82 -9.70 -10.13
C ARG A 10 -2.73 -10.22 -11.03
N ASN A 11 -2.06 -11.29 -10.59
CA ASN A 11 -0.96 -11.94 -11.33
C ASN A 11 0.12 -10.95 -11.77
N TYR A 12 0.33 -9.88 -10.98
CA TYR A 12 1.32 -8.86 -11.25
C TYR A 12 2.66 -9.25 -10.64
N SER A 13 3.72 -9.26 -11.45
CA SER A 13 5.08 -9.46 -10.98
C SER A 13 5.80 -8.11 -10.85
N PRO A 14 6.38 -7.78 -9.69
CA PRO A 14 7.21 -6.57 -9.51
C PRO A 14 8.40 -6.51 -10.48
N THR A 15 8.92 -7.66 -10.93
CA THR A 15 10.04 -7.73 -11.89
C THR A 15 9.72 -7.11 -13.25
N MET A 16 8.45 -6.86 -13.55
CA MET A 16 8.02 -6.18 -14.77
C MET A 16 8.23 -4.66 -14.73
N THR A 17 8.50 -4.10 -13.56
CA THR A 17 8.78 -2.68 -13.39
C THR A 17 10.18 -2.38 -13.89
N GLN A 18 10.30 -1.43 -14.84
CA GLN A 18 11.59 -1.02 -15.39
C GLN A 18 12.40 -0.15 -14.44
N GLU A 19 11.73 0.46 -13.46
CA GLU A 19 12.36 1.26 -12.41
C GLU A 19 13.13 0.36 -11.43
N ARG A 20 14.29 0.85 -11.00
CA ARG A 20 15.06 0.18 -9.94
C ARG A 20 14.25 0.18 -8.66
N HIS A 21 14.09 -1.00 -8.08
CA HIS A 21 13.36 -1.18 -6.83
C HIS A 21 14.07 -2.21 -5.97
N GLU A 22 13.80 -2.15 -4.67
CA GLU A 22 14.21 -3.14 -3.69
C GLU A 22 12.96 -3.71 -3.03
N MET A 23 12.98 -5.01 -2.74
CA MET A 23 11.86 -5.69 -2.08
C MET A 23 12.27 -6.10 -0.67
N TYR A 24 11.49 -5.64 0.30
CA TYR A 24 11.66 -6.00 1.70
C TYR A 24 10.49 -6.89 2.14
N PRO A 25 10.73 -8.15 2.55
CA PRO A 25 9.67 -8.96 3.15
C PRO A 25 9.30 -8.37 4.51
N ILE A 26 8.03 -8.03 4.70
CA ILE A 26 7.53 -7.44 5.95
C ILE A 26 6.87 -8.47 6.86
N GLY A 27 6.39 -9.59 6.33
CA GLY A 27 5.76 -10.64 7.11
C GLY A 27 5.07 -11.70 6.27
N GLU A 28 4.42 -12.63 6.96
CA GLU A 28 3.65 -13.72 6.37
C GLU A 28 2.17 -13.58 6.73
N VAL A 29 1.32 -14.13 5.87
CA VAL A 29 -0.13 -14.12 6.02
C VAL A 29 -0.64 -15.56 5.90
N PHE A 30 -1.60 -15.94 6.74
CA PHE A 30 -2.28 -17.22 6.60
C PHE A 30 -3.02 -17.32 5.26
N ALA A 31 -2.88 -18.44 4.57
CA ALA A 31 -3.55 -18.70 3.29
C ALA A 31 -5.09 -18.51 3.36
N ALA A 32 -5.70 -18.73 4.53
CA ALA A 32 -7.14 -18.48 4.76
C ALA A 32 -7.56 -17.01 4.56
N ASN A 33 -6.62 -16.06 4.61
CA ASN A 33 -6.86 -14.64 4.39
C ASN A 33 -6.69 -14.22 2.92
N ILE A 34 -6.28 -15.13 2.04
CA ILE A 34 -5.97 -14.89 0.63
C ILE A 34 -6.97 -15.65 -0.25
N ILE A 35 -7.44 -15.00 -1.32
CA ILE A 35 -8.24 -15.64 -2.37
C ILE A 35 -7.40 -15.68 -3.63
N GLU A 36 -6.94 -16.87 -4.00
CA GLU A 36 -6.16 -17.08 -5.21
C GLU A 36 -6.97 -16.76 -6.47
N SER A 37 -6.30 -16.19 -7.48
CA SER A 37 -6.94 -15.92 -8.77
C SER A 37 -7.23 -17.23 -9.50
N THR A 38 -8.45 -17.38 -10.01
CA THR A 38 -8.83 -18.55 -10.82
C THR A 38 -8.31 -18.50 -12.26
N SER A 39 -7.87 -17.32 -12.71
CA SER A 39 -7.20 -17.13 -14.01
C SER A 39 -5.76 -16.71 -13.80
N ASN A 40 -4.89 -17.13 -14.73
CA ASN A 40 -3.50 -16.67 -14.84
C ASN A 40 -3.39 -15.33 -15.58
N ASP A 41 -4.49 -14.82 -16.14
CA ASP A 41 -4.51 -13.55 -16.83
C ASP A 41 -4.29 -12.40 -15.84
N ARG A 42 -3.49 -11.43 -16.26
CA ARG A 42 -3.32 -10.21 -15.49
C ARG A 42 -4.59 -9.38 -15.58
N SER A 43 -5.04 -8.89 -14.44
CA SER A 43 -6.17 -7.98 -14.39
C SER A 43 -5.93 -6.88 -13.38
N ARG A 44 -6.66 -5.79 -13.57
CA ARG A 44 -6.70 -4.65 -12.65
C ARG A 44 -8.15 -4.41 -12.29
N ASP A 45 -8.42 -4.30 -11.01
CA ASP A 45 -9.76 -4.02 -10.51
C ASP A 45 -9.69 -3.15 -9.25
N ASN A 46 -10.84 -2.74 -8.75
CA ASN A 46 -10.97 -1.97 -7.51
C ASN A 46 -11.97 -2.65 -6.55
N LYS A 47 -12.19 -3.96 -6.71
CA LYS A 47 -13.19 -4.71 -5.96
C LYS A 47 -12.48 -5.66 -4.99
N PRO A 48 -12.48 -5.33 -3.68
CA PRO A 48 -11.79 -6.16 -2.70
C PRO A 48 -12.42 -7.55 -2.60
N ARG A 49 -11.59 -8.58 -2.61
CA ARG A 49 -11.98 -9.99 -2.56
C ARG A 49 -11.59 -10.61 -1.22
N ASP A 50 -10.29 -10.62 -0.97
CA ASP A 50 -9.69 -11.27 0.18
C ASP A 50 -9.66 -10.37 1.44
N LYS A 51 -9.11 -10.87 2.55
CA LYS A 51 -9.07 -10.10 3.80
C LYS A 51 -8.16 -8.89 3.65
N LEU A 52 -7.00 -9.01 3.02
CA LEU A 52 -6.03 -7.92 2.88
C LEU A 52 -6.61 -6.75 2.08
N GLU A 53 -7.29 -7.07 0.98
CA GLU A 53 -7.90 -6.07 0.11
C GLU A 53 -9.07 -5.38 0.77
N ARG A 54 -9.89 -6.13 1.52
CA ARG A 54 -10.97 -5.55 2.33
C ARG A 54 -10.39 -4.60 3.35
N GLU A 55 -9.27 -4.98 3.96
CA GLU A 55 -8.60 -4.14 4.95
C GLU A 55 -8.02 -2.87 4.31
N ALA A 56 -7.41 -2.99 3.12
CA ALA A 56 -6.90 -1.89 2.31
C ALA A 56 -8.00 -0.91 1.90
N ALA A 57 -9.18 -1.42 1.52
CA ALA A 57 -10.31 -0.61 1.09
C ALA A 57 -10.90 0.28 2.20
N GLN A 58 -10.59 0.01 3.48
CA GLN A 58 -10.97 0.87 4.60
C GLN A 58 -10.01 2.04 4.82
N VAL A 59 -8.84 2.06 4.16
CA VAL A 59 -7.88 3.15 4.24
C VAL A 59 -8.07 4.05 3.03
N ALA A 60 -8.47 5.29 3.26
CA ALA A 60 -8.72 6.24 2.18
C ALA A 60 -7.41 6.54 1.42
N PRO A 61 -7.35 6.34 0.10
CA PRO A 61 -6.16 6.65 -0.69
C PRO A 61 -5.87 8.17 -0.62
N PRO A 62 -4.59 8.57 -0.73
CA PRO A 62 -4.22 9.97 -0.73
C PRO A 62 -4.87 10.69 -1.91
N ARG A 63 -5.19 11.97 -1.73
CA ARG A 63 -5.65 12.84 -2.80
C ARG A 63 -4.45 13.45 -3.53
N ILE A 64 -4.71 14.15 -4.63
CA ILE A 64 -3.70 15.00 -5.27
C ILE A 64 -3.19 15.98 -4.21
N SER A 65 -1.87 16.03 -4.00
CA SER A 65 -1.26 16.96 -3.04
C SER A 65 -1.51 18.38 -3.50
N GLU A 66 -1.92 19.25 -2.59
CA GLU A 66 -2.16 20.67 -2.90
C GLU A 66 -0.86 21.42 -3.21
N ASN A 67 0.25 21.02 -2.57
CA ASN A 67 1.57 21.57 -2.83
C ASN A 67 2.67 20.49 -2.70
N PHE A 68 3.15 20.01 -3.85
CA PHE A 68 4.22 19.01 -3.91
C PHE A 68 5.58 19.48 -3.35
N ARG A 69 5.77 20.80 -3.14
CA ARG A 69 7.00 21.38 -2.54
C ARG A 69 6.87 21.62 -1.04
N ALA A 70 5.73 21.27 -0.43
CA ALA A 70 5.54 21.36 1.00
C ALA A 70 5.78 20.00 1.68
N PRO A 71 6.17 20.00 2.97
CA PRO A 71 6.30 18.77 3.77
C PRO A 71 5.03 17.92 3.77
N VAL A 72 5.20 16.60 3.91
CA VAL A 72 4.08 15.68 4.14
C VAL A 72 3.30 16.11 5.36
N ASN A 73 1.99 16.08 5.25
CA ASN A 73 1.07 16.22 6.37
C ASN A 73 -0.12 15.27 6.19
N ASP A 74 -0.93 15.13 7.24
CA ASP A 74 -2.04 14.19 7.26
C ASP A 74 -3.29 14.66 6.50
N THR A 75 -3.25 15.85 5.88
CA THR A 75 -4.43 16.50 5.29
C THR A 75 -4.27 16.83 3.80
N THR A 76 -3.44 17.82 3.47
CA THR A 76 -3.36 18.43 2.13
C THR A 76 -2.21 17.88 1.28
N ASN A 77 -1.18 17.29 1.91
CA ASN A 77 0.03 16.79 1.25
C ASN A 77 0.37 15.36 1.69
N ARG A 78 -0.66 14.52 1.82
CA ARG A 78 -0.51 13.11 2.17
C ARG A 78 -0.01 12.29 0.97
N ARG A 79 0.94 11.37 1.19
CA ARG A 79 1.56 10.55 0.14
C ARG A 79 1.16 9.07 0.25
N CYS A 80 1.51 8.29 -0.77
CA CYS A 80 1.28 6.84 -0.79
C CYS A 80 1.96 6.09 0.37
N GLN A 81 3.10 6.57 0.87
CA GLN A 81 3.77 5.95 2.02
C GLN A 81 2.97 6.06 3.33
N GLU A 82 2.22 7.16 3.52
CA GLU A 82 1.31 7.32 4.65
C GLU A 82 0.13 6.36 4.57
N TRP A 83 -0.35 6.13 3.35
CA TRP A 83 -1.37 5.12 3.11
C TRP A 83 -0.86 3.71 3.41
N THR A 84 0.37 3.38 2.96
CA THR A 84 1.00 2.08 3.24
C THR A 84 1.15 1.85 4.74
N THR A 85 1.58 2.87 5.48
CA THR A 85 1.75 2.81 6.94
C THR A 85 0.43 2.56 7.65
N ASP A 86 -0.64 3.27 7.26
CA ASP A 86 -1.98 3.07 7.82
C ASP A 86 -2.57 1.70 7.50
N PHE A 87 -2.37 1.24 6.26
CA PHE A 87 -2.81 -0.08 5.83
C PHE A 87 -2.12 -1.19 6.64
N VAL A 88 -0.79 -1.13 6.77
CA VAL A 88 -0.01 -2.14 7.50
C VAL A 88 -0.37 -2.14 8.98
N ARG A 89 -0.53 -0.97 9.60
CA ARG A 89 -1.03 -0.85 10.97
C ARG A 89 -2.40 -1.50 11.14
N ARG A 90 -3.31 -1.26 10.21
CA ARG A 90 -4.65 -1.88 10.23
C ARG A 90 -4.58 -3.40 10.10
N LEU A 91 -3.66 -3.94 9.31
CA LEU A 91 -3.44 -5.40 9.24
C LEU A 91 -2.91 -5.97 10.56
N VAL A 92 -2.03 -5.25 11.25
CA VAL A 92 -1.53 -5.64 12.58
C VAL A 92 -2.66 -5.61 13.62
N ASP A 93 -3.41 -4.52 13.68
CA ASP A 93 -4.53 -4.34 14.62
C ASP A 93 -5.60 -5.44 14.47
N ASN A 94 -5.77 -5.97 13.24
CA ASN A 94 -6.72 -7.04 12.93
C ASN A 94 -6.09 -8.44 12.93
N GLY A 95 -4.87 -8.59 13.43
CA GLY A 95 -4.16 -9.86 13.59
C GLY A 95 -3.90 -10.59 12.27
N VAL A 96 -3.80 -9.85 11.15
CA VAL A 96 -3.52 -10.43 9.82
C VAL A 96 -2.03 -10.67 9.62
N ILE A 97 -1.20 -9.77 10.15
CA ILE A 97 0.27 -9.84 10.15
C ILE A 97 0.81 -9.46 11.53
N ALA A 98 2.06 -9.81 11.81
CA ALA A 98 2.73 -9.50 13.07
C ALA A 98 3.16 -8.01 13.14
N GLN A 99 3.30 -7.49 14.37
CA GLN A 99 3.76 -6.11 14.65
C GLN A 99 5.09 -5.77 13.96
N THR A 100 6.00 -6.76 13.81
CA THR A 100 7.28 -6.60 13.12
C THR A 100 7.14 -6.06 11.69
N ALA A 101 6.01 -6.33 11.02
CA ALA A 101 5.75 -5.80 9.69
C ALA A 101 5.61 -4.28 9.69
N PHE A 102 4.95 -3.71 10.72
CA PHE A 102 4.82 -2.27 10.86
C PHE A 102 6.17 -1.61 11.17
N ASP A 103 6.99 -2.24 12.00
CA ASP A 103 8.30 -1.71 12.38
C ASP A 103 9.24 -1.63 11.16
N ILE A 104 9.24 -2.65 10.28
CA ILE A 104 10.01 -2.64 9.03
C ILE A 104 9.52 -1.53 8.09
N VAL A 105 8.20 -1.36 7.94
CA VAL A 105 7.63 -0.33 7.07
C VAL A 105 7.99 1.07 7.56
N GLN A 106 7.99 1.28 8.87
CA GLN A 106 8.39 2.56 9.47
C GLN A 106 9.89 2.84 9.29
N ASP A 107 10.75 1.83 9.39
CA ASP A 107 12.20 1.95 9.12
C ASP A 107 12.49 2.34 7.66
N LYS A 108 11.70 1.83 6.71
CA LYS A 108 11.88 2.09 5.27
C LYS A 108 11.12 3.30 4.73
N ARG A 109 10.34 3.98 5.57
CA ARG A 109 9.56 5.15 5.17
C ARG A 109 10.46 6.37 5.03
N ASP A 110 10.24 7.16 3.98
CA ASP A 110 11.00 8.38 3.78
C ASP A 110 10.58 9.47 4.80
N PRO A 111 11.52 10.33 5.22
CA PRO A 111 11.17 11.46 6.07
C PRO A 111 10.25 12.45 5.32
N PRO A 112 9.42 13.24 6.04
CA PRO A 112 8.47 14.18 5.43
C PRO A 112 9.06 15.20 4.44
N GLY A 113 10.36 15.50 4.58
CA GLY A 113 11.11 16.41 3.72
C GLY A 113 11.72 15.78 2.47
N HIS A 114 11.63 14.46 2.29
CA HIS A 114 12.23 13.78 1.15
C HIS A 114 11.64 14.30 -0.17
N GLY A 115 12.53 14.62 -1.13
CA GLY A 115 12.17 15.12 -2.46
C GLY A 115 11.78 16.60 -2.53
N ILE A 116 11.83 17.35 -1.41
CA ILE A 116 11.62 18.80 -1.40
C ILE A 116 12.95 19.49 -1.71
N VAL A 117 13.03 20.16 -2.86
CA VAL A 117 14.17 20.96 -3.33
C VAL A 117 13.78 22.40 -3.64
#